data_AF-A0A653URU1-F1
#
_entry.id   AF-A0A653URU1-F1
#
_cell.length_a   1.000
_cell.length_b   1.000
_cell.length_c   1.000
_cell.angle_alpha   90.00
_cell.angle_beta   90.00
_cell.angle_gamma   90.00
#
_symmetry.space_group_name_H-M   'P 1'
#
loop_
_entity.id
_entity.type
_entity.pdbx_description
1 polymer ?
#
loop_
_entity_poly.entity_id
_entity_poly.type
_entity_poly.pdbx_seq_one_letter_code
_entity_poly.pdbx_strand_id
1 'polypeptide(L)'
;MYSAELSAAEVAIAERRGAWVTVVLSGTDGFEATCTTDATAAWFRKGMIGSIGKPTNVTDLPARGIAATQLGTGTIADNPISIASGRVGTDVRGLSYTKADKEEVIATVAKGQFAFWLPGNELQNATDQGVPVHVTYSDGSSAIQVLNF
;
A
#
# COMPACT_ATOMS: atom_id res chain seq x y z
N MET A 1 -4.64 17.64 11.94
CA MET A 1 -6.07 17.33 11.74
C MET A 1 -6.41 15.84 11.92
N TYR A 2 -5.53 14.98 12.45
CA TYR A 2 -5.86 13.56 12.74
C TYR A 2 -5.19 13.07 14.04
N SER A 3 -5.03 13.95 15.02
CA SER A 3 -4.22 13.65 16.21
C SER A 3 -4.84 12.55 17.07
N ALA A 4 -6.16 12.57 17.21
CA ALA A 4 -6.90 11.57 17.99
C ALA A 4 -6.86 10.20 17.29
N GLU A 5 -7.08 10.20 15.97
CA GLU A 5 -7.04 8.99 15.15
C GLU A 5 -5.64 8.36 15.13
N LEU A 6 -4.58 9.15 14.94
CA LEU A 6 -3.21 8.66 15.01
C LEU A 6 -2.87 8.05 16.37
N SER A 7 -3.41 8.61 17.45
CA SER A 7 -3.18 8.10 18.81
C SER A 7 -3.94 6.79 19.09
N ALA A 8 -5.05 6.56 18.39
CA ALA A 8 -5.88 5.37 18.52
C ALA A 8 -5.60 4.30 17.45
N ALA A 9 -4.86 4.65 16.39
CA ALA A 9 -4.57 3.75 15.29
C ALA A 9 -3.62 2.63 15.71
N GLU A 10 -3.79 1.47 15.08
CA GLU A 10 -2.88 0.36 15.22
C GLU A 10 -1.93 0.26 14.05
N VAL A 11 -0.75 -0.30 14.30
CA VAL A 11 0.15 -0.74 13.23
C VAL A 11 -0.48 -1.94 12.52
N ALA A 12 -0.80 -1.76 11.24
CA ALA A 12 -1.23 -2.81 10.33
C ALA A 12 -0.03 -3.48 9.66
N ILE A 13 0.89 -2.67 9.13
CA ILE A 13 2.11 -3.11 8.46
C ILE A 13 3.26 -2.23 8.96
N ALA A 14 4.39 -2.86 9.30
CA ALA A 14 5.64 -2.17 9.57
C ALA A 14 6.77 -3.05 9.03
N GLU A 15 7.23 -2.75 7.82
CA GLU A 15 8.11 -3.63 7.09
C GLU A 15 9.23 -2.87 6.37
N ARG A 16 10.38 -3.55 6.26
CA ARG A 16 11.55 -3.08 5.56
C ARG A 16 11.81 -3.93 4.31
N ARG A 17 11.98 -3.29 3.16
CA ARG A 17 12.46 -3.91 1.92
C ARG A 17 13.67 -3.14 1.40
N GLY A 18 14.86 -3.74 1.56
CA GLY A 18 16.12 -3.08 1.23
C GLY A 18 16.36 -1.83 2.09
N ALA A 19 16.50 -0.67 1.44
CA ALA A 19 16.69 0.62 2.10
C ALA A 19 15.38 1.23 2.64
N TRP A 20 14.24 0.82 2.10
CA TRP A 20 12.94 1.44 2.35
C TRP A 20 12.21 0.78 3.52
N VAL A 21 11.63 1.61 4.40
CA VAL A 21 10.73 1.18 5.47
C VAL A 21 9.38 1.81 5.24
N THR A 22 8.33 0.99 5.23
CA THR A 22 6.95 1.41 5.10
C THR A 22 6.16 1.02 6.34
N VAL A 23 5.40 1.97 6.87
CA VAL A 23 4.45 1.77 7.96
C VAL A 23 3.06 2.12 7.46
N VAL A 24 2.10 1.22 7.69
CA VAL A 24 0.66 1.45 7.50
C VAL A 24 0.00 1.36 8.87
N LEU A 25 -0.69 2.44 9.22
CA LEU A 25 -1.55 2.53 10.39
C LEU A 25 -3.01 2.44 9.96
N SER A 26 -3.82 1.75 10.73
CA SER A 26 -5.26 1.62 10.50
C SER A 26 -6.05 1.89 11.77
N GLY A 27 -7.17 2.62 11.67
CA GLY A 27 -8.14 2.83 12.74
C GLY A 27 -9.47 2.12 12.48
N THR A 28 -10.23 1.87 13.54
CA THR A 28 -11.54 1.19 13.48
C THR A 28 -12.63 1.98 12.76
N ASP A 29 -12.41 3.28 12.56
CA ASP A 29 -13.31 4.21 11.87
C ASP A 29 -12.94 4.40 10.39
N GLY A 30 -12.09 3.51 9.85
CA GLY A 30 -11.59 3.59 8.48
C GLY A 30 -10.46 4.59 8.29
N PHE A 31 -9.89 5.11 9.38
CA PHE A 31 -8.64 5.86 9.31
C PHE A 31 -7.51 5.01 8.74
N GLU A 32 -6.72 5.61 7.86
CA GLU A 32 -5.51 5.02 7.33
C GLU A 32 -4.40 6.08 7.25
N ALA A 33 -3.19 5.69 7.62
CA ALA A 33 -2.00 6.49 7.39
C ALA A 33 -0.84 5.62 6.93
N THR A 34 -0.23 6.00 5.81
CA THR A 34 0.93 5.31 5.26
C THR A 34 2.11 6.26 5.27
N CYS A 35 3.29 5.77 5.64
CA CYS A 35 4.53 6.51 5.55
C CYS A 35 5.64 5.58 5.08
N THR A 36 6.39 6.00 4.07
CA THR A 36 7.58 5.31 3.56
C THR A 36 8.77 6.24 3.65
N THR A 37 9.89 5.72 4.13
CA THR A 37 11.14 6.47 4.29
C THR A 37 12.36 5.61 3.93
N ASP A 38 13.46 6.28 3.59
CA ASP A 38 14.77 5.65 3.45
C ASP A 38 15.43 5.52 4.85
N ALA A 39 15.54 4.28 5.33
CA ALA A 39 16.17 3.97 6.61
C ALA A 39 17.70 4.09 6.60
N THR A 40 18.31 4.14 5.42
CA THR A 40 19.76 4.23 5.22
C THR A 40 20.25 5.67 5.02
N ALA A 41 19.35 6.57 4.63
CA ALA A 41 19.67 7.98 4.47
C ALA A 41 20.10 8.63 5.79
N ALA A 42 21.15 9.45 5.71
CA ALA A 42 21.55 10.31 6.82
C ALA A 42 20.40 11.24 7.21
N TRP A 43 20.27 11.57 8.50
CA TRP A 43 19.12 12.27 9.06
C TRP A 43 18.76 13.60 8.35
N PHE A 44 19.74 14.31 7.79
CA PHE A 44 19.57 15.57 7.05
C PHE A 44 19.18 15.39 5.58
N ARG A 45 19.13 14.15 5.06
CA ARG A 45 18.67 13.78 3.71
C ARG A 45 17.49 12.81 3.73
N LYS A 46 16.91 12.55 4.91
CA LYS A 46 15.74 11.68 5.01
C LYS A 46 14.54 12.35 4.36
N GLY A 47 14.11 11.81 3.22
CA GLY A 47 12.80 12.08 2.68
C GLY A 47 11.78 11.07 3.21
N MET A 48 10.52 11.46 3.14
CA MET A 48 9.39 10.59 3.42
C MET A 48 8.26 10.93 2.46
N ILE A 49 7.52 9.89 2.07
CA ILE A 49 6.26 10.05 1.35
C ILE A 49 5.19 9.23 2.04
N GLY A 50 3.98 9.74 2.05
CA GLY A 50 2.88 9.09 2.73
C GLY A 50 1.54 9.73 2.43
N SER A 51 0.52 9.12 2.98
CA SER A 51 -0.86 9.59 2.96
C SER A 51 -1.43 9.50 4.36
N ILE A 52 -2.42 10.33 4.65
CA ILE A 52 -3.20 10.26 5.89
C ILE A 52 -4.63 10.70 5.60
N GLY A 53 -5.61 9.90 6.03
CA GLY A 53 -7.00 10.27 5.85
C GLY A 53 -7.99 9.19 6.24
N LYS A 54 -9.25 9.47 5.94
CA LYS A 54 -10.37 8.52 6.02
C LYS A 54 -10.95 8.40 4.62
N PRO A 55 -10.60 7.35 3.85
CA PRO A 55 -11.18 7.12 2.53
C PRO A 55 -12.71 7.05 2.66
N THR A 56 -13.48 7.73 1.82
CA THR A 56 -14.95 7.81 1.98
C THR A 56 -15.69 6.50 1.72
N ASN A 57 -14.99 5.47 1.22
CA ASN A 57 -15.48 4.15 0.87
C ASN A 57 -15.24 3.10 1.99
N VAL A 58 -15.27 3.49 3.27
CA VAL A 58 -14.89 2.62 4.40
C VAL A 58 -15.73 1.35 4.51
N THR A 59 -17.04 1.42 4.31
CA THR A 59 -17.97 0.39 4.84
C THR A 59 -18.31 -0.76 3.90
N ASP A 60 -18.03 -0.66 2.60
CA ASP A 60 -18.57 -1.60 1.60
C ASP A 60 -17.52 -2.37 0.80
N LEU A 61 -16.35 -2.66 1.38
CA LEU A 61 -15.39 -3.52 0.66
C LEU A 61 -15.91 -4.97 0.67
N PRO A 62 -16.20 -5.58 -0.49
CA PRO A 62 -16.65 -6.97 -0.53
C PRO A 62 -15.59 -7.90 0.07
N ALA A 63 -15.99 -9.10 0.49
CA ALA A 63 -15.06 -10.07 1.09
C ALA A 63 -13.83 -10.36 0.21
N ARG A 64 -13.99 -10.35 -1.11
CA ARG A 64 -12.92 -10.52 -2.12
C ARG A 64 -12.42 -9.20 -2.72
N GLY A 65 -12.86 -8.06 -2.22
CA GLY A 65 -12.54 -6.75 -2.78
C GLY A 65 -11.14 -6.27 -2.41
N ILE A 66 -10.60 -5.37 -3.22
CA ILE A 66 -9.40 -4.58 -2.94
C ILE A 66 -9.73 -3.11 -3.19
N ALA A 67 -9.12 -2.21 -2.43
CA ALA A 67 -9.30 -0.76 -2.63
C ALA A 67 -8.00 -0.03 -2.35
N ALA A 68 -7.50 0.72 -3.34
CA ALA A 68 -6.33 1.56 -3.12
C ALA A 68 -6.69 2.82 -2.33
N THR A 69 -5.81 3.20 -1.43
CA THR A 69 -5.82 4.49 -0.72
C THR A 69 -4.59 5.32 -1.09
N GLN A 70 -3.53 4.64 -1.51
CA GLN A 70 -2.34 5.21 -2.11
C GLN A 70 -1.95 4.34 -3.29
N LEU A 71 -1.80 4.96 -4.46
CA LEU A 71 -1.42 4.28 -5.70
C LEU A 71 -0.68 5.28 -6.59
N GLY A 72 0.57 4.98 -6.92
CA GLY A 72 1.31 5.78 -7.89
C GLY A 72 2.82 5.80 -7.65
N THR A 73 3.45 6.83 -8.20
CA THR A 73 4.87 7.11 -8.03
C THR A 73 5.08 8.38 -7.23
N GLY A 74 6.04 8.33 -6.31
CA GLY A 74 6.58 9.52 -5.66
C GLY A 74 8.10 9.51 -5.67
N THR A 75 8.70 10.38 -4.87
CA THR A 75 10.15 10.53 -4.78
C THR A 75 10.56 10.62 -3.33
N ILE A 76 11.60 9.88 -2.96
CA ILE A 76 12.27 10.05 -1.67
C ILE A 76 13.76 10.29 -1.92
N ALA A 77 14.28 11.44 -1.48
CA ALA A 77 15.68 11.84 -1.63
C ALA A 77 16.19 11.66 -3.08
N ASP A 78 15.43 12.21 -4.04
CA ASP A 78 15.67 12.16 -5.50
C ASP A 78 15.53 10.78 -6.17
N ASN A 79 15.18 9.74 -5.42
CA ASN A 79 14.94 8.41 -5.97
C ASN A 79 13.44 8.17 -6.17
N PRO A 80 12.99 7.84 -7.39
CA PRO A 80 11.59 7.50 -7.63
C PRO A 80 11.24 6.19 -6.92
N ILE A 81 10.05 6.17 -6.32
CA ILE A 81 9.48 5.02 -5.65
C ILE A 81 8.05 4.83 -6.12
N SER A 82 7.75 3.61 -6.57
CA SER A 82 6.40 3.17 -6.88
C SER A 82 5.81 2.53 -5.64
N ILE A 83 4.62 2.96 -5.25
CA ILE A 83 3.95 2.51 -4.04
C ILE A 83 2.48 2.28 -4.28
N ALA A 84 1.98 1.20 -3.67
CA ALA A 84 0.56 0.94 -3.55
C ALA A 84 0.25 0.46 -2.13
N SER A 85 -0.76 1.07 -1.50
CA SER A 85 -1.33 0.60 -0.25
C SER A 85 -2.84 0.79 -0.26
N GLY A 86 -3.50 0.07 0.64
CA GLY A 86 -4.91 0.25 0.91
C GLY A 86 -5.50 -1.00 1.53
N ARG A 87 -6.79 -1.19 1.31
CA ARG A 87 -7.60 -2.15 2.06
C ARG A 87 -7.86 -3.41 1.23
N VAL A 88 -8.02 -4.52 1.93
CA VAL A 88 -8.46 -5.79 1.36
C VAL A 88 -9.65 -6.35 2.13
N GLY A 89 -10.51 -7.07 1.41
CA GLY A 89 -11.61 -7.81 2.00
C GLY A 89 -11.12 -8.99 2.84
N THR A 90 -12.02 -9.53 3.66
CA THR A 90 -11.74 -10.58 4.65
C THR A 90 -11.28 -11.91 4.05
N ASP A 91 -11.59 -12.17 2.78
CA ASP A 91 -11.19 -13.40 2.08
C ASP A 91 -9.83 -13.26 1.42
N VAL A 92 -9.27 -12.06 1.29
CA VAL A 92 -7.96 -11.85 0.64
C VAL A 92 -6.84 -12.29 1.58
N ARG A 93 -5.96 -13.15 1.08
CA ARG A 93 -4.79 -13.69 1.81
C ARG A 93 -3.46 -13.29 1.20
N GLY A 94 -3.44 -13.02 -0.10
CA GLY A 94 -2.24 -12.61 -0.80
C GLY A 94 -2.58 -11.61 -1.90
N LEU A 95 -1.63 -10.72 -2.16
CA LEU A 95 -1.67 -9.81 -3.28
C LEU A 95 -0.26 -9.72 -3.86
N SER A 96 -0.13 -9.74 -5.17
CA SER A 96 1.13 -9.54 -5.85
C SER A 96 0.98 -8.74 -7.13
N TYR A 97 2.05 -8.04 -7.49
CA TYR A 97 2.15 -7.23 -8.69
C TYR A 97 3.25 -7.79 -9.59
N THR A 98 2.95 -7.94 -10.87
CA THR A 98 3.94 -8.40 -11.86
C THR A 98 4.55 -7.20 -12.55
N LYS A 99 5.87 -7.03 -12.39
CA LYS A 99 6.65 -5.97 -13.03
C LYS A 99 6.72 -6.16 -14.55
N ALA A 100 7.13 -5.12 -15.26
CA ALA A 100 7.35 -5.11 -16.70
C ALA A 100 8.42 -6.12 -17.15
N ASP A 101 9.40 -6.41 -16.29
CA ASP A 101 10.41 -7.45 -16.49
C ASP A 101 9.94 -8.86 -16.06
N LYS A 102 8.66 -9.00 -15.69
CA LYS A 102 7.98 -10.23 -15.24
C LYS A 102 8.41 -10.74 -13.87
N GLU A 103 9.18 -9.95 -13.11
CA GLU A 103 9.41 -10.25 -11.71
C GLU A 103 8.16 -9.96 -10.88
N GLU A 104 7.92 -10.78 -9.85
CA GLU A 104 6.77 -10.63 -8.98
C GLU A 104 7.15 -9.85 -7.71
N VAL A 105 6.38 -8.80 -7.41
CA VAL A 105 6.43 -8.06 -6.16
C VAL A 105 5.28 -8.54 -5.28
N ILE A 106 5.62 -9.33 -4.27
CA ILE A 106 4.65 -9.81 -3.29
C ILE A 106 4.29 -8.66 -2.35
N ALA A 107 3.01 -8.33 -2.23
CA ALA A 107 2.54 -7.36 -1.25
C ALA A 107 2.40 -8.00 0.13
N THR A 108 2.58 -7.17 1.15
CA THR A 108 2.30 -7.58 2.53
C THR A 108 0.82 -7.37 2.78
N VAL A 109 0.12 -8.43 3.18
CA VAL A 109 -1.30 -8.39 3.51
C VAL A 109 -1.46 -8.72 4.99
N ALA A 110 -1.95 -7.75 5.77
CA ALA A 110 -2.11 -7.91 7.21
C ALA A 110 -3.22 -7.00 7.74
N LYS A 111 -4.01 -7.51 8.71
CA LYS A 111 -5.06 -6.75 9.41
C LYS A 111 -6.02 -5.99 8.47
N GLY A 112 -6.40 -6.59 7.33
CA GLY A 112 -7.30 -5.96 6.35
C GLY A 112 -6.65 -4.88 5.48
N GLN A 113 -5.32 -4.75 5.54
CA GLN A 113 -4.52 -3.82 4.75
C GLN A 113 -3.58 -4.59 3.82
N PHE A 114 -3.20 -3.94 2.72
CA PHE A 114 -2.09 -4.37 1.88
C PHE A 114 -1.12 -3.21 1.64
N ALA A 115 0.15 -3.54 1.43
CA ALA A 115 1.14 -2.60 0.93
C ALA A 115 2.22 -3.30 0.11
N PHE A 116 2.64 -2.66 -0.97
CA PHE A 116 3.88 -2.98 -1.67
C PHE A 116 4.54 -1.71 -2.21
N TRP A 117 5.86 -1.78 -2.33
CA TRP A 117 6.66 -0.71 -2.89
C TRP A 117 7.89 -1.28 -3.59
N LEU A 118 8.34 -0.56 -4.61
CA LEU A 118 9.50 -0.93 -5.41
C LEU A 118 10.24 0.33 -5.90
N PRO A 119 11.56 0.25 -6.10
CA PRO A 119 12.32 1.32 -6.76
C PRO A 119 11.81 1.58 -8.18
N GLY A 120 11.80 2.84 -8.59
CA GLY A 120 11.40 3.25 -9.94
C GLY A 120 10.02 3.88 -10.03
N ASN A 121 9.62 4.21 -11.24
CA ASN A 121 8.40 4.95 -11.60
C ASN A 121 7.39 4.08 -12.35
N GLU A 122 7.41 2.77 -12.12
CA GLU A 122 6.57 1.82 -12.83
C GLU A 122 5.08 2.09 -12.67
N LEU A 123 4.67 2.63 -11.52
CA LEU A 123 3.28 2.98 -11.22
C LEU A 123 2.93 4.43 -11.59
N GLN A 124 3.71 5.12 -12.43
CA GLN A 124 3.47 6.54 -12.73
C GLN A 124 2.10 6.81 -13.40
N ASN A 125 1.57 5.84 -14.15
CA ASN A 125 0.29 5.94 -14.86
C ASN A 125 -0.85 5.18 -14.13
N ALA A 126 -0.60 4.69 -12.92
CA ALA A 126 -1.51 3.81 -12.20
C ALA A 126 -2.86 4.47 -11.89
N THR A 127 -2.89 5.79 -11.67
CA THR A 127 -4.11 6.57 -11.44
C THR A 127 -5.03 6.56 -12.66
N ASP A 128 -4.47 6.59 -13.87
CA ASP A 128 -5.26 6.69 -15.11
C ASP A 128 -5.64 5.31 -15.67
N GLN A 129 -4.74 4.34 -15.55
CA GLN A 129 -4.86 3.04 -16.22
C GLN A 129 -5.29 1.90 -15.27
N GLY A 130 -5.19 2.12 -13.96
CA GLY A 130 -5.24 1.05 -12.98
C GLY A 130 -4.03 0.11 -13.10
N VAL A 131 -3.89 -0.79 -12.14
CA VAL A 131 -2.76 -1.73 -12.06
C VAL A 131 -3.30 -3.15 -11.87
N PRO A 132 -3.06 -4.07 -12.82
CA PRO A 132 -3.45 -5.46 -12.63
C PRO A 132 -2.61 -6.08 -11.50
N VAL A 133 -3.29 -6.68 -10.53
CA VAL A 133 -2.68 -7.39 -9.40
C VAL A 133 -3.27 -8.79 -9.29
N HIS A 134 -2.44 -9.76 -8.94
CA HIS A 134 -2.87 -11.11 -8.63
C HIS A 134 -3.31 -11.16 -7.18
N VAL A 135 -4.54 -11.62 -6.94
CA VAL A 135 -5.12 -11.74 -5.60
C VAL A 135 -5.36 -13.21 -5.30
N THR A 136 -4.89 -13.67 -4.14
CA THR A 136 -5.12 -15.03 -3.63
C THR A 136 -6.09 -14.97 -2.47
N TYR A 137 -7.09 -15.85 -2.47
CA TYR A 137 -8.16 -15.89 -1.49
C TYR A 137 -7.99 -17.01 -0.47
N SER A 138 -8.79 -16.95 0.59
CA SER A 138 -8.82 -17.90 1.71
C SER A 138 -9.21 -19.34 1.30
N ASP A 139 -9.95 -19.50 0.21
CA ASP A 139 -10.31 -20.80 -0.37
C ASP A 139 -9.22 -21.38 -1.30
N GLY A 140 -8.08 -20.69 -1.44
CA GLY A 140 -6.97 -21.08 -2.31
C GLY A 140 -7.16 -20.70 -3.78
N SER A 141 -8.31 -20.13 -4.17
CA SER A 141 -8.51 -19.60 -5.51
C SER A 141 -7.74 -18.29 -5.70
N SER A 142 -7.48 -17.92 -6.95
CA SER A 142 -6.82 -16.67 -7.30
C SER A 142 -7.53 -15.98 -8.47
N ALA A 143 -7.45 -14.65 -8.51
CA ALA A 143 -7.95 -13.87 -9.64
C ALA A 143 -7.02 -12.68 -9.92
N ILE A 144 -7.08 -12.15 -11.15
CA ILE A 144 -6.52 -10.85 -11.46
C ILE A 144 -7.59 -9.80 -11.16
N GLN A 145 -7.24 -8.79 -10.38
CA GLN A 145 -8.06 -7.62 -10.13
C GLN A 145 -7.31 -6.37 -10.57
N VAL A 146 -8.04 -5.33 -10.97
CA VAL A 146 -7.45 -4.04 -11.29
C VAL A 146 -7.50 -3.18 -10.03
N LEU A 147 -6.32 -2.75 -9.58
CA LEU A 147 -6.17 -1.79 -8.50
C LEU A 147 -6.29 -0.37 -9.06
N ASN A 148 -7.23 0.41 -8.55
CA ASN A 148 -7.51 1.79 -8.92
C ASN A 148 -8.02 2.59 -7.70
N PHE A 149 -8.22 3.90 -7.89
CA PHE A 149 -8.86 4.80 -6.93
C PHE A 149 -10.39 4.81 -7.07
#